data_AF-A0A937Q1F0-F1
#
_entry.id   AF-A0A937Q1F0-F1
#
_cell.length_a   1.000
_cell.length_b   1.000
_cell.length_c   1.000
_cell.angle_alpha   90.00
_cell.angle_beta   90.00
_cell.angle_gamma   90.00
#
_symmetry.space_group_name_H-M   'P 1'
#
loop_
_entity.id
_entity.type
_entity.pdbx_description
1 polymer ?
#
loop_
_entity_poly.entity_id
_entity_poly.type
_entity_poly.pdbx_seq_one_letter_code
_entity_poly.pdbx_strand_id
1 'polypeptide(L)'
;MTDKKIDRNIKKTRDFIESWKSFYTIFKGVLSKSTIDKKKEEEFLSTKGLISVRYEDLMDDIGVRPSMRVLKSDSIYNVLSLDELSTISDESLRNIGQQWKNSFSLLEALLSRLERNKKRLKNFSRFSIIIKNRKKKAR
;
A
#
# COMPACT_ATOMS: atom_id res chain seq x y z
N MET A 1 15.38 -13.74 -13.84
CA MET A 1 13.91 -13.62 -13.64
C MET A 1 13.53 -12.81 -12.39
N THR A 2 14.30 -12.89 -11.29
CA THR A 2 14.03 -12.23 -9.99
C THR A 2 13.90 -10.70 -10.05
N ASP A 3 14.70 -10.01 -10.87
CA ASP A 3 14.61 -8.54 -11.03
C ASP A 3 13.24 -8.10 -11.56
N LYS A 4 12.68 -8.81 -12.55
CA LYS A 4 11.37 -8.46 -13.14
C LYS A 4 10.23 -8.57 -12.12
N LYS A 5 10.27 -9.58 -11.23
CA LYS A 5 9.27 -9.73 -10.16
C LYS A 5 9.37 -8.60 -9.14
N ILE A 6 10.59 -8.23 -8.72
CA ILE A 6 10.78 -7.13 -7.76
C ILE A 6 10.38 -5.78 -8.38
N ASP A 7 10.69 -5.55 -9.66
CA ASP A 7 10.26 -4.35 -10.37
C ASP A 7 8.74 -4.24 -10.47
N ARG A 8 8.06 -5.36 -10.77
CA ARG A 8 6.59 -5.43 -10.76
C ARG A 8 6.04 -5.12 -9.37
N ASN A 9 6.61 -5.72 -8.32
CA ASN A 9 6.14 -5.52 -6.95
C ASN A 9 6.35 -4.06 -6.49
N ILE A 10 7.49 -3.44 -6.81
CA ILE A 10 7.74 -2.01 -6.54
C ILE A 10 6.69 -1.14 -7.23
N LYS A 11 6.42 -1.40 -8.52
CA LYS A 11 5.41 -0.66 -9.28
C LYS A 11 4.03 -0.81 -8.63
N LYS A 12 3.59 -2.03 -8.37
CA LYS A 12 2.29 -2.30 -7.72
C LYS A 12 2.18 -1.63 -6.35
N THR A 13 3.24 -1.65 -5.52
CA THR A 13 3.23 -0.98 -4.22
C THR A 13 3.08 0.53 -4.38
N ARG A 14 3.76 1.17 -5.34
CA ARG A 14 3.62 2.61 -5.62
C ARG A 14 2.22 2.96 -6.09
N ASP A 15 1.69 2.22 -7.06
CA ASP A 15 0.35 2.43 -7.60
C ASP A 15 -0.71 2.27 -6.49
N PHE A 16 -0.52 1.31 -5.58
CA PHE A 16 -1.37 1.14 -4.41
C PHE A 16 -1.28 2.31 -3.43
N ILE A 17 -0.06 2.78 -3.11
CA ILE A 17 0.14 3.93 -2.22
C ILE A 17 -0.57 5.17 -2.76
N GLU A 18 -0.47 5.44 -4.06
CA GLU A 18 -1.16 6.58 -4.67
C GLU A 18 -2.69 6.42 -4.59
N SER A 19 -3.19 5.21 -4.86
CA SER A 19 -4.63 4.91 -4.68
C SER A 19 -5.07 5.14 -3.22
N TRP A 20 -4.25 4.73 -2.25
CA TRP A 20 -4.49 4.91 -0.82
C TRP A 20 -4.52 6.40 -0.42
N LYS A 21 -3.63 7.22 -0.97
CA LYS A 21 -3.64 8.69 -0.77
C LYS A 21 -4.89 9.34 -1.36
N SER A 22 -5.31 8.92 -2.56
CA SER A 22 -6.54 9.41 -3.20
C SER A 22 -7.77 9.07 -2.35
N PHE A 23 -7.85 7.84 -1.85
CA PHE A 23 -8.92 7.41 -0.95
C PHE A 23 -8.96 8.25 0.33
N TYR A 24 -7.80 8.60 0.91
CA TYR A 24 -7.74 9.49 2.08
C TYR A 24 -8.24 10.90 1.79
N THR A 25 -7.99 11.39 0.58
CA THR A 25 -8.43 12.72 0.16
C THR A 25 -9.95 12.78 0.08
N ILE A 26 -10.59 11.73 -0.45
CA ILE A 26 -12.05 11.59 -0.45
C ILE A 26 -12.57 11.62 0.99
N PHE A 27 -12.00 10.80 1.86
CA PHE A 27 -12.36 10.72 3.27
C PHE A 27 -12.29 12.09 3.99
N LYS A 28 -11.17 12.82 3.84
CA LYS A 28 -11.02 14.17 4.43
C LYS A 28 -11.99 15.19 3.81
N GLY A 29 -12.26 15.09 2.52
CA GLY A 29 -13.21 15.96 1.82
C GLY A 29 -14.65 15.81 2.31
N VAL A 30 -14.99 14.65 2.88
CA VAL A 30 -16.30 14.38 3.49
C VAL A 30 -16.34 14.91 4.91
N LEU A 31 -15.31 14.68 5.74
CA LEU A 31 -15.26 15.22 7.10
C LEU A 31 -15.32 16.76 7.17
N SER A 32 -14.94 17.44 6.10
CA SER A 32 -14.95 18.90 5.98
C SER A 32 -16.24 19.48 5.39
N LYS A 33 -17.17 18.65 4.91
CA LYS A 33 -18.43 19.09 4.30
C LYS A 33 -19.60 18.46 5.04
N SER A 34 -20.48 19.28 5.61
CA SER A 34 -21.66 18.86 6.38
C SER A 34 -22.73 18.13 5.56
N THR A 35 -22.60 18.06 4.23
CA THR A 35 -23.54 17.38 3.34
C THR A 35 -22.82 16.32 2.50
N ILE A 36 -23.18 15.07 2.77
CA ILE A 36 -22.76 13.89 2.03
C ILE A 36 -23.73 13.73 0.87
N ASP A 37 -23.24 13.99 -0.34
CA ASP A 37 -24.00 13.76 -1.56
C ASP A 37 -23.95 12.26 -1.91
N LYS A 38 -25.07 11.69 -2.40
CA LYS A 38 -25.18 10.29 -2.83
C LYS A 38 -24.08 9.89 -3.82
N LYS A 39 -23.72 10.81 -4.71
CA LYS A 39 -22.64 10.57 -5.68
C LYS A 39 -21.28 10.34 -5.01
N LYS A 40 -21.00 11.03 -3.90
CA LYS A 40 -19.75 10.85 -3.14
C LYS A 40 -19.76 9.57 -2.33
N GLU A 41 -20.92 9.17 -1.82
CA GLU A 41 -21.11 7.88 -1.15
C GLU A 41 -20.77 6.73 -2.11
N GLU A 42 -21.34 6.75 -3.32
CA GLU A 42 -21.05 5.76 -4.36
C GLU A 42 -19.56 5.75 -4.75
N GLU A 43 -18.94 6.93 -4.89
CA GLU A 43 -17.51 7.07 -5.18
C GLU A 43 -16.64 6.51 -4.04
N PHE A 44 -17.00 6.77 -2.78
CA PHE A 44 -16.30 6.25 -1.61
C PHE A 44 -16.38 4.72 -1.54
N LEU A 45 -17.58 4.15 -1.66
CA LEU A 45 -17.79 2.70 -1.61
C LEU A 45 -17.07 1.98 -2.76
N SER A 46 -17.17 2.53 -3.97
CA SER A 46 -16.49 1.99 -5.15
C SER A 46 -14.97 2.03 -4.98
N THR A 47 -14.43 3.16 -4.49
CA THR A 47 -13.00 3.32 -4.24
C THR A 47 -12.54 2.38 -3.12
N LYS A 48 -13.31 2.24 -2.03
CA LYS A 48 -13.02 1.31 -0.93
C LYS A 48 -12.95 -0.13 -1.44
N GLY A 49 -13.91 -0.57 -2.25
CA GLY A 49 -13.91 -1.89 -2.87
C GLY A 49 -12.68 -2.13 -3.74
N LEU A 50 -12.36 -1.16 -4.61
CA LEU A 50 -11.18 -1.22 -5.48
C LEU A 50 -9.87 -1.28 -4.67
N ILE A 51 -9.74 -0.48 -3.62
CA ILE A 51 -8.59 -0.48 -2.71
C ILE A 51 -8.45 -1.85 -2.03
N SER A 52 -9.56 -2.42 -1.56
CA SER A 52 -9.59 -3.75 -0.94
C SER A 52 -9.04 -4.82 -1.88
N VAL A 53 -9.51 -4.85 -3.14
CA VAL A 53 -9.05 -5.80 -4.15
C VAL A 53 -7.57 -5.58 -4.49
N ARG A 54 -7.14 -4.33 -4.69
CA ARG A 54 -5.73 -4.01 -5.00
C ARG A 54 -4.79 -4.37 -3.86
N TYR A 55 -5.24 -4.22 -2.62
CA TYR A 55 -4.46 -4.60 -1.44
C TYR A 55 -4.23 -6.11 -1.39
N GLU A 56 -5.28 -6.91 -1.64
CA GLU A 56 -5.17 -8.36 -1.65
C GLU A 56 -4.24 -8.85 -2.75
N ASP A 57 -4.42 -8.36 -3.98
CA ASP A 57 -3.53 -8.67 -5.11
C ASP A 57 -2.07 -8.29 -4.82
N LEU A 58 -1.83 -7.15 -4.16
CA LEU A 58 -0.50 -6.73 -3.75
C LEU A 58 0.12 -7.70 -2.71
N MET A 59 -0.65 -8.08 -1.70
CA MET A 59 -0.18 -8.95 -0.63
C MET A 59 0.10 -10.37 -1.14
N ASP A 60 -0.71 -10.87 -2.06
CA ASP A 60 -0.51 -12.15 -2.74
C ASP A 60 0.78 -12.14 -3.59
N ASP A 61 1.00 -11.10 -4.40
CA ASP A 61 2.21 -10.97 -5.23
C ASP A 61 3.51 -10.85 -4.42
N ILE A 62 3.43 -10.26 -3.23
CA ILE A 62 4.55 -10.12 -2.29
C ILE A 62 4.73 -11.38 -1.44
N GLY A 63 3.71 -12.24 -1.36
CA GLY A 63 3.72 -13.47 -0.55
C GLY A 63 3.56 -13.20 0.95
N VAL A 64 2.84 -12.13 1.32
CA VAL A 64 2.51 -11.84 2.72
C VAL A 64 1.40 -12.78 3.17
N ARG A 65 1.61 -13.46 4.31
CA ARG A 65 0.60 -14.37 4.87
C ARG A 65 -0.67 -13.59 5.23
N PRO A 66 -1.87 -14.18 5.07
CA PRO A 66 -3.14 -13.56 5.46
C PRO A 66 -3.16 -13.00 6.88
N SER A 67 -2.55 -13.70 7.85
CA SER A 67 -2.45 -13.26 9.24
C SER A 67 -1.61 -12.00 9.47
N MET A 68 -0.85 -11.55 8.46
CA MET A 68 -0.04 -10.32 8.51
C MET A 68 -0.63 -9.20 7.64
N ARG A 69 -1.88 -9.35 7.16
CA ARG A 69 -2.58 -8.35 6.35
C ARG A 69 -3.21 -7.27 7.24
N VAL A 70 -2.37 -6.35 7.71
CA VAL A 70 -2.71 -5.31 8.69
C VAL A 70 -3.83 -4.37 8.24
N LEU A 71 -3.94 -4.06 6.95
CA LEU A 71 -4.94 -3.07 6.51
C LEU A 71 -6.38 -3.56 6.68
N LYS A 72 -6.62 -4.86 6.53
CA LYS A 72 -7.97 -5.43 6.70
C LYS A 72 -8.46 -5.43 8.14
N SER A 73 -7.55 -5.30 9.11
CA SER A 73 -7.89 -5.16 10.53
C SER A 73 -8.07 -3.71 10.97
N ASP A 74 -7.76 -2.73 10.11
CA ASP A 74 -7.89 -1.32 10.46
C ASP A 74 -9.37 -0.91 10.45
N SER A 75 -9.77 -0.10 11.44
CA SER A 75 -11.12 0.46 11.63
C SER A 75 -11.64 1.21 10.41
N ILE A 76 -10.75 1.60 9.51
CA ILE A 76 -11.09 2.28 8.28
C ILE A 76 -11.77 1.41 7.24
N TYR A 77 -11.47 0.11 7.24
CA TYR A 77 -12.22 -0.86 6.45
C TYR A 77 -13.59 -1.16 7.08
N ASN A 78 -13.74 -0.87 8.37
CA ASN A 78 -14.99 -1.05 9.11
C ASN A 78 -15.96 0.13 8.97
N VAL A 79 -15.52 1.29 8.45
CA VAL A 79 -16.42 2.39 8.08
C VAL A 79 -17.29 1.94 6.91
N LEU A 80 -18.57 1.67 7.12
CA LEU A 80 -19.44 1.07 6.11
C LEU A 80 -19.95 2.09 5.10
N SER A 81 -20.10 3.35 5.50
CA SER A 81 -20.57 4.45 4.64
C SER A 81 -19.95 5.78 5.06
N LEU A 82 -20.03 6.80 4.20
CA LEU A 82 -19.71 8.15 4.63
C LEU A 82 -20.75 8.68 5.62
N ASP A 83 -22.01 8.29 5.49
CA ASP A 83 -23.10 8.71 6.38
C ASP A 83 -22.81 8.36 7.84
N GLU A 84 -22.28 7.16 8.09
CA GLU A 84 -21.79 6.74 9.41
C GLU A 84 -20.74 7.70 9.98
N LEU A 85 -19.90 8.33 9.15
CA LEU A 85 -18.86 9.25 9.63
C LEU A 85 -19.45 10.50 10.30
N SER A 86 -20.69 10.89 9.97
CA SER A 86 -21.37 11.98 10.65
C SER A 86 -21.81 11.63 12.09
N THR A 87 -21.91 10.32 12.38
CA THR A 87 -22.38 9.79 13.67
C THR A 87 -21.24 9.27 14.55
N ILE A 88 -20.04 9.14 13.99
CA ILE A 88 -18.84 8.65 14.67
C ILE A 88 -18.26 9.76 15.57
N SER A 89 -17.83 9.38 16.78
CA SER A 89 -17.22 10.33 17.73
C SER A 89 -15.90 10.92 17.24
N ASP A 90 -15.58 12.14 17.66
CA ASP A 90 -14.29 12.80 17.36
C ASP A 90 -13.09 11.93 17.75
N GLU A 91 -13.17 11.22 18.87
CA GLU A 91 -12.15 10.27 19.30
C GLU A 91 -11.95 9.14 18.28
N SER A 92 -13.05 8.57 17.80
CA SER A 92 -13.03 7.52 16.79
C SER A 92 -12.50 8.04 15.46
N LEU A 93 -12.87 9.26 15.04
CA LEU A 93 -12.32 9.91 13.85
C LEU A 93 -10.80 10.14 13.97
N ARG A 94 -10.31 10.58 15.13
CA ARG A 94 -8.86 10.71 15.40
C ARG A 94 -8.16 9.36 15.34
N ASN A 95 -8.78 8.30 15.89
CA ASN A 95 -8.23 6.95 15.83
C ASN A 95 -8.15 6.42 14.38
N ILE A 96 -9.21 6.61 13.59
CA ILE A 96 -9.21 6.28 12.15
C ILE A 96 -8.09 7.04 11.43
N GLY A 97 -7.93 8.34 11.72
CA GLY A 97 -6.83 9.14 11.16
C GLY A 97 -5.44 8.62 11.56
N GLN A 98 -5.27 8.15 12.80
CA GLN A 98 -4.01 7.57 13.26
C GLN A 98 -3.73 6.22 12.59
N GLN A 99 -4.73 5.37 12.43
CA GLN A 99 -4.61 4.11 11.70
C GLN A 99 -4.27 4.34 10.22
N TRP A 100 -4.83 5.39 9.59
CA TRP A 100 -4.43 5.79 8.23
C TRP A 100 -2.94 6.13 8.15
N LYS A 101 -2.42 6.90 9.11
CA LYS A 101 -0.99 7.23 9.16
C LYS A 101 -0.13 5.99 9.34
N ASN A 102 -0.51 5.11 10.26
CA ASN A 102 0.22 3.87 10.53
C ASN A 102 0.26 2.96 9.30
N SER A 103 -0.88 2.75 8.64
CA SER A 103 -0.98 1.97 7.41
C SER A 103 -0.12 2.56 6.29
N PHE A 104 -0.14 3.89 6.12
CA PHE A 104 0.70 4.58 5.16
C PHE A 104 2.20 4.33 5.43
N SER A 105 2.65 4.50 6.67
CA SER A 105 4.05 4.23 7.06
C SER A 105 4.46 2.78 6.82
N LEU A 106 3.57 1.81 7.06
CA LEU A 106 3.84 0.40 6.75
C LEU A 106 4.03 0.15 5.25
N LEU A 107 3.22 0.80 4.41
CA LEU A 107 3.34 0.69 2.95
C LEU A 107 4.64 1.32 2.44
N GLU A 108 5.05 2.47 2.99
CA GLU A 108 6.33 3.10 2.66
C GLU A 108 7.53 2.25 3.11
N ALA A 109 7.44 1.64 4.29
CA ALA A 109 8.46 0.71 4.77
C ALA A 109 8.57 -0.53 3.86
N LEU A 110 7.44 -1.05 3.39
CA LEU A 110 7.38 -2.16 2.43
C LEU A 110 8.03 -1.79 1.10
N LEU A 111 7.68 -0.61 0.54
CA LEU A 111 8.28 -0.10 -0.68
C LEU A 111 9.79 0.05 -0.54
N SER A 112 10.24 0.69 0.55
CA SER A 112 11.66 0.89 0.86
C SER A 112 12.40 -0.44 0.96
N ARG A 113 11.78 -1.47 1.55
CA ARG A 113 12.34 -2.83 1.64
C ARG A 113 12.50 -3.46 0.25
N LEU A 114 11.50 -3.33 -0.62
CA LEU A 114 11.56 -3.85 -1.99
C LEU A 114 12.68 -3.17 -2.80
N GLU A 115 12.82 -1.85 -2.67
CA GLU A 115 13.86 -1.07 -3.34
C GLU A 115 15.27 -1.43 -2.85
N ARG A 116 15.46 -1.61 -1.53
CA ARG A 116 16.72 -2.11 -0.97
C ARG A 116 17.06 -3.51 -1.49
N ASN A 117 16.07 -4.40 -1.58
CA ASN A 117 16.24 -5.75 -2.13
C ASN A 117 16.67 -5.71 -3.61
N LYS A 118 16.06 -4.84 -4.43
CA LYS A 118 16.46 -4.60 -5.82
C LYS A 118 17.93 -4.15 -5.90
N LYS A 119 18.33 -3.17 -5.08
CA LYS A 119 19.71 -2.66 -5.05
C LYS A 119 20.71 -3.75 -4.67
N ARG A 120 20.37 -4.57 -3.67
CA ARG A 120 21.21 -5.69 -3.22
C ARG A 120 21.43 -6.71 -4.34
N LEU A 121 20.36 -7.14 -5.03
CA LEU A 121 20.46 -8.12 -6.13
C LEU A 121 21.30 -7.59 -7.30
N LYS A 122 21.15 -6.31 -7.66
CA LYS A 122 21.98 -5.67 -8.69
C LYS A 122 23.46 -5.67 -8.31
N ASN A 123 23.79 -5.39 -7.05
CA ASN A 123 25.17 -5.41 -6.57
C ASN A 123 25.76 -6.82 -6.60
N PHE A 124 25.04 -7.84 -6.11
CA PHE A 124 25.47 -9.24 -6.18
C PHE A 124 25.72 -9.70 -7.61
N SER A 125 24.85 -9.33 -8.56
CA SER A 125 25.03 -9.63 -9.98
C SER A 125 26.35 -9.05 -10.52
N ARG A 126 26.64 -7.77 -10.22
CA ARG A 126 27.90 -7.12 -10.63
C ARG A 126 29.15 -7.79 -10.02
N PHE A 127 29.13 -8.10 -8.72
CA PHE A 127 30.27 -8.77 -8.08
C PHE A 127 30.53 -10.17 -8.63
N SER A 128 29.47 -10.95 -8.88
CA SER A 128 29.62 -12.29 -9.46
C SER A 128 30.21 -12.28 -10.87
N ILE A 129 29.86 -11.30 -11.71
CA ILE A 129 30.44 -11.11 -13.05
C ILE A 129 31.93 -10.76 -12.96
N ILE A 130 32.30 -9.86 -12.05
CA ILE A 130 33.70 -9.43 -11.86
C ILE A 130 34.57 -10.60 -11.39
N ILE A 131 34.11 -11.39 -10.42
CA ILE A 131 34.84 -12.57 -9.92
C ILE A 131 34.99 -13.63 -11.01
N LYS A 132 33.94 -13.89 -11.80
CA LYS A 132 33.98 -14.85 -12.91
C LYS A 132 34.96 -14.42 -14.01
N ASN A 133 35.02 -13.13 -14.32
CA ASN A 133 35.94 -12.58 -15.32
C ASN A 133 37.40 -12.60 -14.84
N ARG A 134 37.66 -12.39 -13.54
CA ARG A 134 39.02 -12.54 -12.97
C ARG A 134 39.50 -14.00 -13.01
N LYS A 135 38.65 -14.98 -12.71
CA LYS A 135 39.01 -16.41 -12.81
C LYS A 135 39.29 -16.88 -14.24
N LYS A 136 38.66 -16.26 -15.25
CA LYS A 136 38.89 -16.56 -16.68
C LYS A 136 40.17 -15.96 -17.25
N LYS A 137 40.69 -14.85 -16.69
CA LYS A 137 41.96 -14.23 -17.09
C LYS A 137 43.20 -14.83 -16.41
N ALA A 138 43.00 -15.65 -15.38
CA ALA A 138 44.06 -16.31 -14.61
C ALA A 138 44.29 -17.78 -15.01
N ARG A 139 43.69 -18.22 -16.13
CA ARG A 139 43.93 -19.48 -16.84
C ARG A 139 44.37 -19.12 -18.25
#